data_AF-A0A9W6VPX4-F1
#
_entry.id   AF-A0A9W6VPX4-F1
#
_cell.length_a   1.000
_cell.length_b   1.000
_cell.length_c   1.000
_cell.angle_alpha   90.00
_cell.angle_beta   90.00
_cell.angle_gamma   90.00
#
_symmetry.space_group_name_H-M   'P 1'
#
loop_
_entity.id
_entity.type
_entity.pdbx_description
1 polymer ?
#
loop_
_entity_poly.entity_id
_entity_poly.type
_entity_poly.pdbx_seq_one_letter_code
_entity_poly.pdbx_strand_id
1 'polypeptide(L)'
;MAEPEETVPYESDLELLRRYEPVLSYTDGERFFPVAVEDYLACCGLWRGEEQLVPAGELTAEVLVATAERYPQSQLSLLLVQEPFHRKEVRRYTRAKPPIAKSGRLAAVGLFGRVFDVLLRASLFLRGSVPGGVAAAAADLYERRMNPARCTYYGRVVREGGYVALQYYFLYAMNDWRTTFSGVNDHEADWEAVTIYLAESPAGPRPAWVAVSAHDESGDDLRRRWDDPDLRLAGEHPVIYVGAGSHSGAFVRGRYLVTVNPARLRPILRGTRRVTAFAFPWTREGRRHSGVGIPFIDYALGDGEEVGPSRARGWHPVVISDETPWVSGFHGLWGRDTRDWVGGERAPAGPRYDRDGRVRTLWADPLGWAGLQKVPPEPEDDVRALRDRIAILDKEIADADATIEHDREELRRLRAAAVSLGRHENARGLARQRSAEVVKAENALRALVRTRTDLAEERAAHDATLARPPAVGRPQEHLREPNVPYTPTRGSRTRFLNVWAALSTPLFILAVVGVFVVPHEPVSILLAGVVFLFLTMEAWARRRMLALATGLLMLAGAVAVVVGLSFAVVYGGRYVLLGPMVVVAAVLLVVNLRELFRS
;
A
#
# COMPACT_ATOMS: atom_id res chain seq x y z
N MET A 1 50.76 -6.00 -29.17
CA MET A 1 50.63 -6.29 -27.73
C MET A 1 49.66 -5.30 -27.17
N ALA A 2 48.39 -5.69 -27.06
CA ALA A 2 47.41 -4.92 -26.29
C ALA A 2 47.63 -5.28 -24.82
N GLU A 3 47.73 -4.27 -23.96
CA GLU A 3 47.74 -4.47 -22.51
C GLU A 3 46.44 -5.17 -22.09
N PRO A 4 46.48 -6.09 -21.12
CA PRO A 4 45.27 -6.70 -20.60
C PRO A 4 44.45 -5.60 -19.90
N GLU A 5 43.20 -5.42 -20.32
CA GLU A 5 42.20 -4.69 -19.55
C GLU A 5 42.24 -5.21 -18.11
N GLU A 6 42.58 -4.32 -17.18
CA GLU A 6 42.51 -4.56 -15.74
C GLU A 6 41.04 -4.85 -15.41
N THR A 7 40.68 -6.14 -15.35
CA THR A 7 39.37 -6.56 -14.87
C THR A 7 39.28 -6.20 -13.40
N VAL A 8 38.64 -5.08 -13.09
CA VAL A 8 38.25 -4.73 -11.72
C VAL A 8 37.51 -5.95 -11.14
N PRO A 9 37.98 -6.56 -10.03
CA PRO A 9 37.28 -7.70 -9.45
C PRO A 9 35.87 -7.26 -9.04
N TYR A 10 34.85 -7.92 -9.57
CA TYR A 10 33.49 -7.75 -9.05
C TYR A 10 33.48 -8.13 -7.56
N GLU A 11 32.99 -7.24 -6.70
CA GLU A 11 32.69 -7.58 -5.30
C GLU A 11 31.75 -8.80 -5.28
N SER A 12 32.05 -9.78 -4.44
CA SER A 12 31.17 -10.92 -4.22
C SER A 12 29.82 -10.47 -3.64
N ASP A 13 28.76 -11.25 -3.87
CA ASP A 13 27.42 -10.93 -3.35
C ASP A 13 27.43 -10.69 -1.82
N LEU A 14 28.26 -11.43 -1.07
CA LEU A 14 28.41 -11.24 0.37
C LEU A 14 29.12 -9.93 0.72
N GLU A 15 30.12 -9.50 -0.07
CA GLU A 15 30.80 -8.22 0.14
C GLU A 15 29.85 -7.04 -0.11
N LEU A 16 29.06 -7.10 -1.19
CA LEU A 16 28.02 -6.10 -1.48
C LEU A 16 26.98 -6.03 -0.37
N LEU A 17 26.50 -7.19 0.11
CA LEU A 17 25.56 -7.25 1.23
C LEU A 17 26.17 -6.64 2.50
N ARG A 18 27.41 -6.99 2.85
CA ARG A 18 28.08 -6.46 4.06
C ARG A 18 28.29 -4.95 4.00
N ARG A 19 28.65 -4.44 2.83
CA ARG A 19 28.93 -3.02 2.62
C ARG A 19 27.72 -2.13 2.91
N TYR A 20 26.53 -2.57 2.50
CA TYR A 20 25.29 -1.80 2.63
C TYR A 20 24.34 -2.34 3.70
N GLU A 21 24.82 -3.16 4.66
CA GLU A 21 24.00 -3.72 5.74
C GLU A 21 23.13 -2.64 6.40
N PRO A 22 21.82 -2.85 6.58
CA PRO A 22 20.98 -1.89 7.29
C PRO A 22 21.26 -1.92 8.80
N VAL A 23 21.03 -0.79 9.46
CA VAL A 23 20.93 -0.71 10.92
C VAL A 23 19.46 -0.70 11.30
N LEU A 24 19.01 -1.70 12.05
CA LEU A 24 17.66 -1.76 12.60
C LEU A 24 17.64 -1.10 13.98
N SER A 25 16.80 -0.08 14.14
CA SER A 25 16.64 0.69 15.37
C SER A 25 15.29 0.40 16.01
N TYR A 26 15.29 -0.28 17.15
CA TYR A 26 14.08 -0.79 17.79
C TYR A 26 13.52 0.19 18.82
N THR A 27 12.24 0.01 19.16
CA THR A 27 11.60 0.71 20.27
C THR A 27 11.99 0.07 21.60
N ASP A 28 12.13 0.88 22.65
CA ASP A 28 12.43 0.38 23.99
C ASP A 28 11.40 -0.68 24.44
N GLY A 29 11.92 -1.79 24.95
CA GLY A 29 11.17 -2.95 25.39
C GLY A 29 10.71 -3.91 24.28
N GLU A 30 11.20 -3.76 23.06
CA GLU A 30 11.23 -4.86 22.09
C GLU A 30 11.96 -6.07 22.69
N ARG A 31 11.43 -7.27 22.41
CA ARG A 31 11.97 -8.53 22.92
C ARG A 31 12.54 -9.39 21.82
N PHE A 32 11.95 -9.34 20.63
CA PHE A 32 12.29 -10.25 19.55
C PHE A 32 13.22 -9.53 18.57
N PHE A 33 14.46 -10.02 18.49
CA PHE A 33 15.43 -9.63 17.47
C PHE A 33 15.59 -10.75 16.43
N PRO A 34 16.15 -10.46 15.23
CA PRO A 34 16.26 -11.45 14.17
C PRO A 34 17.02 -12.71 14.59
N VAL A 35 16.46 -13.88 14.32
CA VAL A 35 17.00 -15.20 14.69
C VAL A 35 17.47 -15.98 13.48
N ALA A 36 18.36 -16.95 13.73
CA ALA A 36 18.68 -17.97 12.75
C ALA A 36 17.51 -18.95 12.57
N VAL A 37 17.19 -19.28 11.33
CA VAL A 37 16.26 -20.33 10.89
C VAL A 37 16.59 -21.65 11.58
N GLU A 38 17.87 -21.99 11.72
CA GLU A 38 18.30 -23.22 12.37
C GLU A 38 17.86 -23.26 13.84
N ASP A 39 18.05 -22.15 14.57
CA ASP A 39 17.63 -22.03 15.98
C ASP A 39 16.11 -22.02 16.11
N TYR A 40 15.41 -21.41 15.15
CA TYR A 40 13.95 -21.41 15.08
C TYR A 40 13.40 -22.82 14.84
N LEU A 41 13.89 -23.50 13.79
CA LEU A 41 13.46 -24.86 13.42
C LEU A 41 13.75 -25.87 14.52
N ALA A 42 14.90 -25.77 15.20
CA ALA A 42 15.22 -26.64 16.33
C ALA A 42 14.20 -26.54 17.49
N CYS A 43 13.45 -25.44 17.59
CA CYS A 43 12.38 -25.27 18.57
C CYS A 43 10.98 -25.63 18.03
N CYS A 44 10.84 -25.81 16.71
CA CYS A 44 9.57 -26.05 16.06
C CYS A 44 9.26 -27.53 15.88
N GLY A 45 7.99 -27.89 16.06
CA GLY A 45 7.43 -29.13 15.51
C GLY A 45 6.86 -28.89 14.10
N LEU A 46 6.85 -29.89 13.24
CA LEU A 46 6.19 -29.83 11.93
C LEU A 46 4.84 -30.56 11.99
N TRP A 47 3.79 -29.87 11.56
CA TRP A 47 2.41 -30.34 11.70
C TRP A 47 1.66 -30.31 10.37
N ARG A 48 0.70 -31.24 10.24
CA ARG A 48 -0.31 -31.29 9.19
C ARG A 48 -1.70 -31.30 9.83
N GLY A 49 -2.35 -30.14 9.87
CA GLY A 49 -3.58 -29.98 10.63
C GLY A 49 -3.33 -30.24 12.12
N GLU A 50 -3.87 -31.34 12.65
CA GLU A 50 -3.71 -31.75 14.06
C GLU A 50 -2.70 -32.90 14.23
N GLU A 51 -2.13 -33.42 13.13
CA GLU A 51 -1.15 -34.48 13.16
C GLU A 51 0.27 -33.89 13.24
N GLN A 52 1.03 -34.30 14.26
CA GLN A 52 2.45 -33.99 14.37
C GLN A 52 3.25 -34.95 13.49
N LEU A 53 3.95 -34.40 12.50
CA LEU A 53 4.81 -35.16 11.59
C LEU A 53 6.24 -35.28 12.13
N VAL A 54 6.75 -34.18 12.72
CA VAL A 54 8.09 -34.13 13.32
C VAL A 54 7.99 -33.41 14.66
N PRO A 55 8.49 -33.99 15.77
CA PRO A 55 8.45 -33.34 17.07
C PRO A 55 9.46 -32.18 17.17
N ALA A 56 9.17 -31.23 18.06
CA ALA A 56 10.10 -30.14 18.37
C ALA A 56 11.42 -30.69 18.93
N GLY A 57 12.55 -30.16 18.45
CA GLY A 57 13.89 -30.64 18.79
C GLY A 57 14.52 -31.58 17.76
N GLU A 58 13.73 -32.21 16.89
CA GLU A 58 14.22 -33.10 15.83
C GLU A 58 14.19 -32.45 14.43
N LEU A 59 13.58 -31.28 14.31
CA LEU A 59 13.39 -30.62 13.03
C LEU A 59 14.63 -29.83 12.60
N THR A 60 15.24 -30.24 11.48
CA THR A 60 16.28 -29.49 10.76
C THR A 60 15.75 -29.01 9.40
N ALA A 61 16.51 -28.15 8.71
CA ALA A 61 16.16 -27.70 7.37
C ALA A 61 16.04 -28.87 6.38
N GLU A 62 16.92 -29.86 6.47
CA GLU A 62 16.91 -31.06 5.63
C GLU A 62 15.67 -31.92 5.90
N VAL A 63 15.34 -32.14 7.18
CA VAL A 63 14.15 -32.89 7.59
C VAL A 63 12.87 -32.16 7.16
N LEU A 64 12.85 -30.83 7.25
CA LEU A 64 11.73 -29.99 6.81
C LEU A 64 11.45 -30.20 5.33
N VAL A 65 12.46 -30.06 4.46
CA VAL A 65 12.33 -30.24 3.01
C VAL A 65 11.93 -31.68 2.67
N ALA A 66 12.64 -32.67 3.22
CA ALA A 66 12.38 -34.07 2.94
C ALA A 66 10.99 -34.54 3.42
N THR A 67 10.42 -33.88 4.43
CA THR A 67 9.05 -34.14 4.88
C THR A 67 8.03 -33.39 4.02
N ALA A 68 8.30 -32.13 3.65
CA ALA A 68 7.43 -31.36 2.75
C ALA A 68 7.23 -32.05 1.40
N GLU A 69 8.29 -32.65 0.84
CA GLU A 69 8.23 -33.42 -0.41
C GLU A 69 7.34 -34.66 -0.34
N ARG A 70 7.19 -35.27 0.85
CA ARG A 70 6.26 -36.40 1.05
C ARG A 70 4.80 -35.97 1.07
N TYR A 71 4.53 -34.69 1.32
CA TYR A 71 3.18 -34.13 1.48
C TYR A 71 2.93 -32.89 0.61
N PRO A 72 3.14 -32.96 -0.72
CA PRO A 72 3.14 -31.78 -1.59
C PRO A 72 1.78 -31.07 -1.73
N GLN A 73 0.68 -31.78 -1.45
CA GLN A 73 -0.68 -31.24 -1.50
C GLN A 73 -1.22 -30.84 -0.10
N SER A 74 -0.41 -31.01 0.95
CA SER A 74 -0.83 -30.71 2.31
C SER A 74 -0.35 -29.33 2.73
N GLN A 75 -1.20 -28.62 3.47
CA GLN A 75 -0.79 -27.41 4.17
C GLN A 75 -0.05 -27.80 5.45
N LEU A 76 1.25 -27.54 5.48
CA LEU A 76 2.11 -27.80 6.62
C LEU A 76 2.29 -26.51 7.45
N SER A 77 2.47 -26.66 8.75
CA SER A 77 2.79 -25.55 9.65
C SER A 77 3.89 -25.93 10.63
N LEU A 78 4.88 -25.05 10.75
CA LEU A 78 5.86 -25.05 11.83
C LEU A 78 5.17 -24.52 13.08
N LEU A 79 5.14 -25.28 14.17
CA LEU A 79 4.59 -24.79 15.43
C LEU A 79 5.75 -24.52 16.37
N LEU A 80 5.96 -23.27 16.78
CA LEU A 80 6.99 -22.92 17.76
C LEU A 80 6.53 -23.30 19.17
N VAL A 81 5.37 -22.79 19.58
CA VAL A 81 4.83 -23.02 20.93
C VAL A 81 3.89 -24.22 20.89
N GLN A 82 4.40 -25.37 21.37
CA GLN A 82 3.61 -26.59 21.51
C GLN A 82 2.46 -26.40 22.50
N GLU A 83 2.79 -25.88 23.69
CA GLU A 83 1.82 -25.63 24.77
C GLU A 83 1.91 -24.17 25.24
N PRO A 84 0.81 -23.40 25.17
CA PRO A 84 0.78 -22.03 25.68
C PRO A 84 0.97 -21.99 27.20
N PHE A 85 1.65 -20.96 27.67
CA PHE A 85 1.81 -20.72 29.10
C PHE A 85 0.50 -20.40 29.82
N HIS A 86 0.42 -20.84 31.08
CA HIS A 86 -0.74 -20.63 31.93
C HIS A 86 -0.68 -19.29 32.69
N ARG A 87 -1.72 -19.02 33.50
CA ARG A 87 -1.96 -17.71 34.13
C ARG A 87 -0.76 -17.16 34.93
N LYS A 88 0.03 -18.02 35.58
CA LYS A 88 1.14 -17.59 36.44
C LYS A 88 2.30 -17.03 35.60
N GLU A 89 2.72 -17.77 34.59
CA GLU A 89 3.78 -17.38 33.66
C GLU A 89 3.38 -16.15 32.85
N VAL A 90 2.13 -16.11 32.35
CA VAL A 90 1.59 -14.95 31.62
C VAL A 90 1.58 -13.68 32.49
N ARG A 91 1.29 -13.81 33.77
CA ARG A 91 1.34 -12.67 34.71
C ARG A 91 2.77 -12.17 34.91
N ARG A 92 3.76 -13.08 34.97
CA ARG A 92 5.19 -12.71 35.04
C ARG A 92 5.60 -11.95 33.77
N TYR A 93 5.26 -12.48 32.59
CA TYR A 93 5.51 -11.82 31.32
C TYR A 93 4.89 -10.43 31.26
N THR A 94 3.61 -10.32 31.63
CA THR A 94 2.87 -9.05 31.59
C THR A 94 3.43 -8.00 32.54
N ARG A 95 3.98 -8.41 33.70
CA ARG A 95 4.64 -7.50 34.65
C ARG A 95 5.99 -6.99 34.16
N ALA A 96 6.67 -7.76 33.31
CA ALA A 96 7.93 -7.37 32.70
C ALA A 96 7.74 -6.52 31.43
N LYS A 97 6.50 -6.21 31.02
CA LYS A 97 6.24 -5.38 29.84
C LYS A 97 6.77 -3.97 30.04
N PRO A 98 7.39 -3.37 29.02
CA PRO A 98 7.83 -1.99 29.07
C PRO A 98 6.65 -1.06 29.37
N PRO A 99 6.84 0.01 30.16
CA PRO A 99 5.82 1.02 30.39
C PRO A 99 5.69 1.89 29.14
N ILE A 100 5.06 1.37 28.09
CA ILE A 100 4.76 2.17 26.91
C ILE A 100 3.68 3.17 27.32
N ALA A 101 3.99 4.46 27.19
CA ALA A 101 3.03 5.52 27.48
C ALA A 101 1.75 5.24 26.69
N LYS A 102 0.67 4.86 27.39
CA LYS A 102 -0.65 4.61 26.79
C LYS A 102 -1.07 5.86 26.04
N SER A 103 -0.75 5.88 24.75
CA SER A 103 -1.11 6.98 23.87
C SER A 103 -2.63 6.99 23.80
N GLY A 104 -3.24 8.17 23.71
CA GLY A 104 -4.67 8.32 23.47
C GLY A 104 -5.05 7.83 22.06
N ARG A 105 -4.75 6.57 21.72
CA ARG A 105 -4.92 5.96 20.40
C ARG A 105 -6.36 6.03 19.91
N LEU A 106 -7.32 5.91 20.82
CA LEU A 106 -8.74 6.07 20.53
C LEU A 106 -9.06 7.51 20.09
N ALA A 107 -8.34 8.51 20.61
CA ALA A 107 -8.49 9.89 20.20
C ALA A 107 -7.83 10.18 18.83
N ALA A 108 -6.90 9.33 18.37
CA ALA A 108 -6.29 9.47 17.05
C ALA A 108 -7.30 9.23 15.90
N VAL A 109 -8.31 8.38 16.13
CA VAL A 109 -9.33 8.01 15.12
C VAL A 109 -10.71 8.55 15.48
N GLY A 110 -11.54 8.84 14.47
CA GLY A 110 -12.94 9.24 14.67
C GLY A 110 -13.83 8.11 15.21
N LEU A 111 -15.07 8.44 15.62
CA LEU A 111 -16.04 7.47 16.15
C LEU A 111 -16.22 6.23 15.25
N PHE A 112 -16.33 6.44 13.93
CA PHE A 112 -16.45 5.33 12.98
C PHE A 112 -15.26 4.36 13.03
N GLY A 113 -14.02 4.88 13.11
CA GLY A 113 -12.82 4.05 13.25
C GLY A 113 -12.80 3.28 14.58
N ARG A 114 -13.34 3.86 15.67
CA ARG A 114 -13.49 3.16 16.95
C ARG A 114 -14.57 2.08 16.93
N VAL A 115 -15.70 2.31 16.27
CA VAL A 115 -16.74 1.29 16.09
C VAL A 115 -16.17 0.14 15.25
N PHE A 116 -15.46 0.45 14.16
CA PHE A 116 -14.79 -0.55 13.33
C PHE A 116 -13.76 -1.38 14.12
N ASP A 117 -12.96 -0.76 14.99
CA ASP A 117 -12.05 -1.48 15.91
C ASP A 117 -12.78 -2.49 16.79
N VAL A 118 -13.88 -2.07 17.43
CA VAL A 118 -14.67 -2.96 18.29
C VAL A 118 -15.23 -4.13 17.49
N LEU A 119 -15.72 -3.89 16.27
CA LEU A 119 -16.17 -4.96 15.38
C LEU A 119 -15.03 -5.90 14.97
N LEU A 120 -13.85 -5.37 14.67
CA LEU A 120 -12.68 -6.17 14.32
C LEU A 120 -12.20 -7.03 15.51
N ARG A 121 -12.20 -6.48 16.73
CA ARG A 121 -11.89 -7.24 17.95
C ARG A 121 -12.96 -8.29 18.25
N ALA A 122 -14.24 -7.94 18.12
CA ALA A 122 -15.33 -8.89 18.30
C ALA A 122 -15.29 -10.01 17.26
N SER A 123 -14.81 -9.74 16.04
CA SER A 123 -14.66 -10.76 15.01
C SER A 123 -13.67 -11.88 15.40
N LEU A 124 -12.75 -11.65 16.35
CA LEU A 124 -11.85 -12.68 16.91
C LEU A 124 -12.60 -13.79 17.67
N PHE A 125 -13.86 -13.59 18.04
CA PHE A 125 -14.69 -14.67 18.59
C PHE A 125 -15.24 -15.60 17.49
N LEU A 126 -15.29 -15.12 16.25
CA LEU A 126 -15.85 -15.84 15.10
C LEU A 126 -14.74 -16.38 14.19
N ARG A 127 -13.61 -15.68 14.08
CA ARG A 127 -12.41 -16.14 13.37
C ARG A 127 -11.39 -16.69 14.37
N GLY A 128 -10.51 -17.59 13.95
CA GLY A 128 -9.49 -18.10 14.86
C GLY A 128 -8.50 -17.03 15.32
N SER A 129 -7.87 -17.26 16.47
CA SER A 129 -6.90 -16.35 17.09
C SER A 129 -5.81 -17.12 17.82
N VAL A 130 -4.68 -16.47 18.05
CA VAL A 130 -3.56 -16.99 18.83
C VAL A 130 -3.98 -17.09 20.30
N PRO A 131 -3.87 -18.28 20.93
CA PRO A 131 -4.20 -18.46 22.33
C PRO A 131 -3.41 -17.54 23.27
N GLY A 132 -4.05 -17.15 24.36
CA GLY A 132 -3.36 -16.43 25.43
C GLY A 132 -2.19 -17.25 25.97
N GLY A 133 -1.04 -16.60 26.16
CA GLY A 133 0.18 -17.24 26.68
C GLY A 133 1.17 -17.72 25.63
N VAL A 134 0.80 -17.76 24.35
CA VAL A 134 1.73 -18.08 23.25
C VAL A 134 2.89 -17.08 23.19
N ALA A 135 2.62 -15.77 23.16
CA ALA A 135 3.68 -14.76 23.13
C ALA A 135 4.65 -14.86 24.32
N ALA A 136 4.13 -15.19 25.51
CA ALA A 136 4.95 -15.37 26.71
C ALA A 136 5.83 -16.63 26.63
N ALA A 137 5.29 -17.73 26.10
CA ALA A 137 6.04 -18.96 25.89
C ALA A 137 7.11 -18.79 24.78
N ALA A 138 6.76 -18.10 23.70
CA ALA A 138 7.69 -17.77 22.62
C ALA A 138 8.86 -16.90 23.12
N ALA A 139 8.59 -15.92 23.99
CA ALA A 139 9.64 -15.11 24.60
C ALA A 139 10.60 -15.94 25.48
N ASP A 140 10.09 -16.89 26.28
CA ASP A 140 10.93 -17.77 27.09
C ASP A 140 11.77 -18.73 26.21
N LEU A 141 11.19 -19.27 25.14
CA LEU A 141 11.93 -20.07 24.14
C LEU A 141 13.01 -19.24 23.45
N TYR A 142 12.68 -18.04 22.99
CA TYR A 142 13.62 -17.12 22.36
C TYR A 142 14.83 -16.83 23.28
N GLU A 143 14.57 -16.43 24.53
CA GLU A 143 15.63 -16.08 25.49
C GLU A 143 16.52 -17.29 25.85
N ARG A 144 15.95 -18.50 25.94
CA ARG A 144 16.68 -19.69 26.42
C ARG A 144 17.30 -20.54 25.33
N ARG A 145 16.79 -20.46 24.09
CA ARG A 145 17.11 -21.43 23.02
C ARG A 145 17.63 -20.78 21.73
N MET A 146 17.38 -19.49 21.47
CA MET A 146 17.67 -18.86 20.16
C MET A 146 18.78 -17.79 20.18
N ASN A 147 19.74 -17.90 21.12
CA ASN A 147 20.85 -16.97 21.33
C ASN A 147 20.57 -15.51 20.90
N PRO A 148 19.88 -14.71 21.74
CA PRO A 148 19.47 -13.35 21.39
C PRO A 148 20.62 -12.42 20.96
N ALA A 149 21.87 -12.72 21.34
CA ALA A 149 23.04 -11.91 20.97
C ALA A 149 23.47 -12.11 19.51
N ARG A 150 23.06 -13.20 18.85
CA ARG A 150 23.40 -13.50 17.45
C ARG A 150 22.24 -13.11 16.54
N CYS A 151 22.25 -11.87 16.06
CA CYS A 151 21.26 -11.40 15.11
C CYS A 151 21.60 -11.86 13.69
N THR A 152 20.72 -12.65 13.06
CA THR A 152 20.95 -13.22 11.72
C THR A 152 20.08 -12.51 10.69
N TYR A 153 20.65 -12.20 9.53
CA TYR A 153 19.88 -11.80 8.34
C TYR A 153 20.16 -12.76 7.19
N TYR A 154 19.18 -12.91 6.31
CA TYR A 154 19.29 -13.70 5.10
C TYR A 154 19.38 -12.78 3.89
N GLY A 155 20.53 -12.78 3.22
CA GLY A 155 20.84 -11.90 2.10
C GLY A 155 20.63 -12.57 0.75
N ARG A 156 19.89 -11.93 -0.16
CA ARG A 156 19.75 -12.35 -1.57
C ARG A 156 20.15 -11.18 -2.47
N VAL A 157 20.93 -11.46 -3.51
CA VAL A 157 21.34 -10.46 -4.51
C VAL A 157 20.71 -10.81 -5.85
N VAL A 158 20.02 -9.83 -6.46
CA VAL A 158 19.36 -9.98 -7.76
C VAL A 158 19.85 -8.86 -8.69
N ARG A 159 20.21 -9.21 -9.92
CA ARG A 159 20.63 -8.25 -10.94
C ARG A 159 19.60 -8.21 -12.06
N GLU A 160 18.85 -7.13 -12.17
CA GLU A 160 17.72 -7.01 -13.11
C GLU A 160 17.46 -5.53 -13.46
N GLY A 161 17.10 -5.25 -14.72
CA GLY A 161 16.66 -3.92 -15.13
C GLY A 161 17.71 -2.81 -14.96
N GLY A 162 19.00 -3.16 -14.97
CA GLY A 162 20.11 -2.24 -14.70
C GLY A 162 20.28 -1.88 -13.22
N TYR A 163 19.66 -2.64 -12.32
CA TYR A 163 19.84 -2.54 -10.88
C TYR A 163 20.44 -3.82 -10.29
N VAL A 164 21.21 -3.66 -9.21
CA VAL A 164 21.55 -4.71 -8.27
C VAL A 164 20.70 -4.53 -7.01
N ALA A 165 19.71 -5.40 -6.81
CA ALA A 165 18.86 -5.42 -5.62
C ALA A 165 19.46 -6.30 -4.53
N LEU A 166 19.86 -5.69 -3.42
CA LEU A 166 20.34 -6.32 -2.20
C LEU A 166 19.16 -6.49 -1.23
N GLN A 167 18.63 -7.71 -1.11
CA GLN A 167 17.50 -8.03 -0.24
C GLN A 167 18.00 -8.62 1.07
N TYR A 168 17.62 -8.03 2.20
CA TYR A 168 17.92 -8.48 3.55
C TYR A 168 16.62 -8.94 4.20
N TYR A 169 16.49 -10.23 4.50
CA TYR A 169 15.33 -10.82 5.16
C TYR A 169 15.62 -11.10 6.63
N PHE A 170 14.66 -10.81 7.50
CA PHE A 170 14.77 -10.95 8.95
C PHE A 170 13.66 -11.86 9.46
N LEU A 171 14.04 -12.94 10.14
CA LEU A 171 13.11 -13.83 10.83
C LEU A 171 13.02 -13.42 12.30
N TYR A 172 11.83 -13.10 12.79
CA TYR A 172 11.55 -12.93 14.22
C TYR A 172 10.82 -14.16 14.73
N ALA A 173 11.06 -14.57 15.98
CA ALA A 173 10.41 -15.77 16.53
C ALA A 173 8.89 -15.59 16.75
N MET A 174 8.44 -14.35 17.00
CA MET A 174 7.07 -14.03 17.33
C MET A 174 6.76 -12.57 17.00
N ASN A 175 5.62 -12.32 16.35
CA ASN A 175 4.96 -11.02 16.32
C ASN A 175 4.01 -10.93 17.50
N ASP A 176 4.31 -10.10 18.50
CA ASP A 176 3.51 -9.94 19.72
C ASP A 176 2.82 -8.57 19.81
N TRP A 177 2.56 -7.96 18.64
CA TRP A 177 2.06 -6.60 18.52
C TRP A 177 0.77 -6.37 19.34
N ARG A 178 -0.20 -7.29 19.30
CA ARG A 178 -1.44 -7.21 20.09
C ARG A 178 -1.17 -7.39 21.57
N THR A 179 -0.39 -8.41 21.95
CA THR A 179 -0.15 -8.75 23.34
C THR A 179 0.68 -7.69 24.06
N THR A 180 1.77 -7.21 23.48
CA THR A 180 2.72 -6.32 24.17
C THR A 180 2.49 -4.85 23.83
N PHE A 181 2.20 -4.54 22.58
CA PHE A 181 2.14 -3.16 22.07
C PHE A 181 0.71 -2.66 21.80
N SER A 182 -0.32 -3.45 22.15
CA SER A 182 -1.74 -3.15 21.94
C SER A 182 -2.15 -2.96 20.47
N GLY A 183 -1.36 -3.54 19.56
CA GLY A 183 -1.58 -3.65 18.13
C GLY A 183 -2.71 -4.62 17.72
N VAL A 184 -2.71 -4.98 16.44
CA VAL A 184 -3.84 -5.67 15.79
C VAL A 184 -3.86 -7.17 16.11
N ASN A 185 -2.71 -7.82 15.99
CA ASN A 185 -2.56 -9.27 15.93
C ASN A 185 -1.35 -9.76 16.74
N ASP A 186 -1.36 -11.05 17.05
CA ASP A 186 -0.18 -11.83 17.42
C ASP A 186 -0.03 -12.98 16.40
N HIS A 187 1.19 -13.41 16.08
CA HIS A 187 1.45 -14.68 15.39
C HIS A 187 2.88 -15.18 15.60
N GLU A 188 3.06 -16.50 15.53
CA GLU A 188 4.39 -17.12 15.50
C GLU A 188 5.08 -16.83 14.17
N ALA A 189 6.40 -16.67 14.24
CA ALA A 189 7.27 -16.09 13.22
C ALA A 189 6.87 -14.71 12.71
N ASP A 190 7.86 -13.96 12.24
CA ASP A 190 7.64 -12.82 11.37
C ASP A 190 8.75 -12.72 10.35
N TRP A 191 8.41 -12.36 9.11
CA TRP A 191 9.39 -12.23 8.02
C TRP A 191 9.29 -10.85 7.38
N GLU A 192 10.25 -10.01 7.74
CA GLU A 192 10.39 -8.64 7.24
C GLU A 192 11.61 -8.52 6.35
N ALA A 193 11.68 -7.46 5.55
CA ALA A 193 12.74 -7.24 4.59
C ALA A 193 13.11 -5.77 4.39
N VAL A 194 14.39 -5.53 4.14
CA VAL A 194 14.92 -4.28 3.59
C VAL A 194 15.52 -4.61 2.23
N THR A 195 15.25 -3.80 1.21
CA THR A 195 15.89 -3.93 -0.10
C THR A 195 16.61 -2.63 -0.46
N ILE A 196 17.90 -2.74 -0.77
CA ILE A 196 18.71 -1.64 -1.27
C ILE A 196 18.95 -1.87 -2.76
N TYR A 197 18.65 -0.87 -3.58
CA TYR A 197 18.82 -0.94 -5.03
C TYR A 197 20.03 -0.10 -5.41
N LEU A 198 21.02 -0.77 -5.98
CA LEU A 198 22.18 -0.11 -6.56
C LEU A 198 21.92 0.07 -8.06
N ALA A 199 22.05 1.28 -8.59
CA ALA A 199 22.08 1.52 -10.03
C ALA A 199 23.42 1.03 -10.57
N GLU A 200 23.40 0.23 -11.64
CA GLU A 200 24.61 -0.18 -12.34
C GLU A 200 25.15 0.99 -13.17
N SER A 201 26.39 1.38 -12.91
CA SER A 201 27.09 2.43 -13.66
C SER A 201 28.44 1.92 -14.19
N PRO A 202 29.05 2.58 -15.19
CA PRO A 202 30.38 2.22 -15.67
C PRO A 202 31.47 2.24 -14.59
N ALA A 203 31.26 2.99 -13.50
CA ALA A 203 32.18 3.08 -12.36
C ALA A 203 31.87 2.04 -11.26
N GLY A 204 30.92 1.13 -11.49
CA GLY A 204 30.43 0.16 -10.52
C GLY A 204 29.05 0.50 -9.94
N PRO A 205 28.44 -0.43 -9.19
CA PRO A 205 27.11 -0.26 -8.63
C PRO A 205 27.10 0.81 -7.53
N ARG A 206 26.13 1.74 -7.59
CA ARG A 206 25.98 2.84 -6.63
C ARG A 206 24.59 2.86 -6.02
N PRO A 207 24.45 3.11 -4.71
CA PRO A 207 23.15 3.06 -4.07
C PRO A 207 22.24 4.19 -4.56
N ALA A 208 21.06 3.82 -5.06
CA ALA A 208 20.10 4.74 -5.65
C ALA A 208 18.79 4.80 -4.84
N TRP A 209 18.33 3.66 -4.32
CA TRP A 209 17.06 3.57 -3.60
C TRP A 209 17.15 2.57 -2.44
N VAL A 210 16.29 2.76 -1.45
CA VAL A 210 16.04 1.80 -0.38
C VAL A 210 14.54 1.65 -0.18
N ALA A 211 14.06 0.43 0.01
CA ALA A 211 12.67 0.10 0.33
C ALA A 211 12.62 -0.83 1.54
N VAL A 212 11.58 -0.69 2.35
CA VAL A 212 11.40 -1.48 3.58
C VAL A 212 10.01 -2.09 3.58
N SER A 213 9.88 -3.34 4.00
CA SER A 213 8.57 -3.96 4.15
C SER A 213 7.81 -3.30 5.30
N ALA A 214 6.54 -3.01 5.05
CA ALA A 214 5.62 -2.49 6.05
C ALA A 214 4.25 -3.11 5.80
N HIS A 215 3.98 -4.22 6.49
CA HIS A 215 2.78 -5.03 6.24
C HIS A 215 2.66 -5.43 4.74
N ASP A 216 1.48 -5.28 4.13
CA ASP A 216 1.22 -5.64 2.73
C ASP A 216 1.37 -4.43 1.75
N GLU A 217 2.16 -3.42 2.11
CA GLU A 217 2.39 -2.24 1.26
C GLU A 217 3.30 -2.53 0.06
N SER A 218 3.08 -1.81 -1.04
CA SER A 218 3.86 -1.90 -2.28
C SER A 218 3.77 -0.62 -3.10
N GLY A 219 4.72 -0.43 -4.02
CA GLY A 219 4.77 0.69 -4.95
C GLY A 219 5.58 1.88 -4.46
N ASP A 220 5.24 3.07 -4.96
CA ASP A 220 6.10 4.25 -4.86
C ASP A 220 6.35 4.72 -3.43
N ASP A 221 5.34 4.67 -2.58
CA ASP A 221 5.42 5.19 -1.21
C ASP A 221 6.36 4.37 -0.29
N LEU A 222 6.70 3.14 -0.70
CA LEU A 222 7.52 2.19 0.04
C LEU A 222 9.03 2.50 -0.02
N ARG A 223 9.48 3.20 -1.07
CA ARG A 223 10.90 3.47 -1.30
C ARG A 223 11.30 4.91 -0.96
N ARG A 224 12.55 5.11 -0.61
CA ARG A 224 13.22 6.41 -0.51
C ARG A 224 14.42 6.44 -1.45
N ARG A 225 14.68 7.60 -2.05
CA ARG A 225 15.92 7.81 -2.80
C ARG A 225 17.08 7.86 -1.81
N TRP A 226 18.28 7.48 -2.24
CA TRP A 226 19.43 7.39 -1.34
C TRP A 226 19.84 8.74 -0.73
N ASP A 227 19.52 9.85 -1.41
CA ASP A 227 19.76 11.23 -0.96
C ASP A 227 18.51 11.87 -0.28
N ASP A 228 17.51 11.07 0.08
CA ASP A 228 16.32 11.58 0.75
C ASP A 228 16.68 12.14 2.14
N PRO A 229 16.31 13.40 2.46
CA PRO A 229 16.66 14.01 3.75
C PRO A 229 16.04 13.30 4.97
N ASP A 230 14.95 12.55 4.77
CA ASP A 230 14.33 11.76 5.83
C ASP A 230 15.02 10.40 6.05
N LEU A 231 15.87 9.97 5.10
CA LEU A 231 16.66 8.73 5.22
C LEU A 231 17.93 8.99 6.05
N ARG A 232 17.99 8.40 7.25
CA ARG A 232 19.20 8.45 8.08
C ARG A 232 20.19 7.39 7.61
N LEU A 233 21.41 7.81 7.26
CA LEU A 233 22.54 6.93 6.99
C LEU A 233 23.55 6.96 8.14
N ALA A 234 24.08 5.81 8.52
CA ALA A 234 25.23 5.67 9.42
C ALA A 234 26.43 5.15 8.63
N GLY A 235 27.15 6.04 7.96
CA GLY A 235 28.10 5.64 6.91
C GLY A 235 27.36 5.26 5.63
N GLU A 236 27.61 4.07 5.08
CA GLU A 236 26.88 3.51 3.94
C GLU A 236 25.65 2.68 4.37
N HIS A 237 25.33 2.65 5.67
CA HIS A 237 24.30 1.80 6.26
C HIS A 237 22.99 2.56 6.50
N PRO A 238 21.88 2.22 5.82
CA PRO A 238 20.60 2.86 6.06
C PRO A 238 20.03 2.45 7.41
N VAL A 239 19.52 3.43 8.16
CA VAL A 239 18.88 3.19 9.46
C VAL A 239 17.38 3.06 9.26
N ILE A 240 16.85 1.91 9.64
CA ILE A 240 15.42 1.60 9.59
C ILE A 240 14.88 1.51 11.01
N TYR A 241 13.81 2.25 11.28
CA TYR A 241 13.10 2.18 12.56
C TYR A 241 12.08 1.05 12.50
N VAL A 242 12.20 0.09 13.42
CA VAL A 242 11.37 -1.11 13.43
C VAL A 242 10.14 -0.91 14.32
N GLY A 243 8.98 -1.25 13.78
CA GLY A 243 7.69 -1.26 14.45
C GLY A 243 7.66 -2.28 15.59
N ALA A 244 7.34 -1.82 16.79
CA ALA A 244 7.46 -2.63 17.99
C ALA A 244 6.42 -3.78 18.02
N GLY A 245 6.91 -5.01 18.09
CA GLY A 245 6.14 -6.25 18.00
C GLY A 245 5.56 -6.58 16.63
N SER A 246 5.29 -5.58 15.77
CA SER A 246 4.81 -5.78 14.38
C SER A 246 5.95 -6.00 13.38
N HIS A 247 7.15 -5.58 13.74
CA HIS A 247 8.39 -5.55 12.96
C HIS A 247 8.37 -4.74 11.66
N SER A 248 7.31 -3.98 11.39
CA SER A 248 7.20 -3.16 10.17
C SER A 248 8.33 -2.13 10.07
N GLY A 249 8.82 -1.85 8.86
CA GLY A 249 9.89 -0.89 8.63
C GLY A 249 9.40 0.55 8.45
N ALA A 250 10.11 1.51 9.04
CA ALA A 250 9.89 2.94 8.84
C ALA A 250 11.20 3.72 8.64
N PHE A 251 11.18 4.72 7.78
CA PHE A 251 12.34 5.61 7.54
C PHE A 251 12.47 6.73 8.57
N VAL A 252 11.37 7.13 9.20
CA VAL A 252 11.34 8.21 10.18
C VAL A 252 10.87 7.65 11.51
N ARG A 253 11.49 8.09 12.60
CA ARG A 253 11.03 7.68 13.94
C ARG A 253 9.65 8.26 14.24
N GLY A 254 8.79 7.47 14.87
CA GLY A 254 7.53 7.97 15.40
C GLY A 254 6.46 6.92 15.64
N ARG A 255 5.21 7.40 15.70
CA ARG A 255 4.02 6.58 15.95
C ARG A 255 3.17 6.58 14.70
N TYR A 256 2.95 5.43 14.10
CA TYR A 256 2.25 5.32 12.83
C TYR A 256 0.83 4.82 13.08
N LEU A 257 -0.17 5.54 12.57
CA LEU A 257 -1.55 5.10 12.68
C LEU A 257 -1.82 4.08 11.58
N VAL A 258 -2.21 2.88 11.95
CA VAL A 258 -2.52 1.83 10.99
C VAL A 258 -3.82 2.19 10.28
N THR A 259 -3.75 2.27 8.96
CA THR A 259 -4.94 2.46 8.14
C THR A 259 -5.24 1.19 7.37
N VAL A 260 -6.47 0.70 7.49
CA VAL A 260 -6.90 -0.43 6.68
C VAL A 260 -7.62 0.13 5.46
N ASN A 261 -7.17 -0.28 4.29
CA ASN A 261 -7.84 -0.03 3.02
C ASN A 261 -8.33 -1.38 2.47
N PRO A 262 -9.50 -1.86 2.93
CA PRO A 262 -9.97 -3.19 2.57
C PRO A 262 -10.12 -3.29 1.06
N ALA A 263 -9.36 -4.21 0.44
CA ALA A 263 -9.26 -4.35 -1.02
C ALA A 263 -10.64 -4.48 -1.70
N ARG A 264 -11.60 -5.12 -1.01
CA ARG A 264 -12.99 -5.33 -1.47
C ARG A 264 -13.85 -4.06 -1.47
N LEU A 265 -13.48 -3.02 -0.72
CA LEU A 265 -14.21 -1.75 -0.64
C LEU A 265 -13.57 -0.65 -1.53
N ARG A 266 -12.43 -0.93 -2.19
CA ARG A 266 -11.74 0.01 -3.09
C ARG A 266 -12.66 0.64 -4.16
N PRO A 267 -13.58 -0.06 -4.85
CA PRO A 267 -14.44 0.57 -5.85
C PRO A 267 -15.46 1.55 -5.24
N ILE A 268 -16.05 1.19 -4.10
CA ILE A 268 -17.05 2.01 -3.38
C ILE A 268 -16.37 3.26 -2.77
N LEU A 269 -15.17 3.08 -2.20
CA LEU A 269 -14.36 4.18 -1.67
C LEU A 269 -13.85 5.11 -2.78
N ARG A 270 -13.54 4.61 -3.98
CA ARG A 270 -13.19 5.44 -5.16
C ARG A 270 -14.39 6.25 -5.67
N GLY A 271 -15.59 5.66 -5.72
CA GLY A 271 -16.83 6.34 -6.12
C GLY A 271 -17.19 7.49 -5.18
N THR A 272 -17.15 7.23 -3.87
CA THR A 272 -17.37 8.26 -2.84
C THR A 272 -16.27 9.33 -2.80
N ARG A 273 -15.02 8.99 -3.15
CA ARG A 273 -13.91 9.96 -3.29
C ARG A 273 -14.12 10.94 -4.43
N ARG A 274 -14.60 10.51 -5.60
CA ARG A 274 -14.90 11.44 -6.72
C ARG A 274 -16.01 12.40 -6.34
N VAL A 275 -17.07 11.90 -5.70
CA VAL A 275 -18.19 12.72 -5.23
C VAL A 275 -17.75 13.68 -4.12
N THR A 276 -16.97 13.22 -3.14
CA THR A 276 -16.50 14.08 -2.04
C THR A 276 -15.41 15.06 -2.46
N ALA A 277 -14.51 14.71 -3.38
CA ALA A 277 -13.50 15.63 -3.91
C ALA A 277 -14.12 16.70 -4.82
N PHE A 278 -15.20 16.36 -5.53
CA PHE A 278 -16.00 17.29 -6.33
C PHE A 278 -16.87 18.20 -5.45
N ALA A 279 -17.53 17.64 -4.43
CA ALA A 279 -18.44 18.37 -3.56
C ALA A 279 -17.75 19.14 -2.42
N PHE A 280 -16.54 18.74 -1.99
CA PHE A 280 -15.83 19.32 -0.84
C PHE A 280 -14.32 19.49 -1.09
N PRO A 281 -13.91 20.40 -2.00
CA PRO A 281 -12.51 20.62 -2.36
C PRO A 281 -11.61 21.01 -1.17
N TRP A 282 -12.16 21.63 -0.11
CA TRP A 282 -11.47 21.97 1.15
C TRP A 282 -11.14 20.77 2.06
N THR A 283 -11.63 19.56 1.76
CA THR A 283 -11.25 18.35 2.52
C THR A 283 -9.92 17.74 2.05
N ARG A 284 -9.30 18.31 1.02
CA ARG A 284 -7.99 17.90 0.48
C ARG A 284 -6.82 18.21 1.43
N GLU A 285 -6.91 19.28 2.23
CA GLU A 285 -5.79 19.80 3.03
C GLU A 285 -5.39 18.98 4.27
N GLY A 286 -6.03 17.85 4.54
CA GLY A 286 -5.73 17.07 5.76
C GLY A 286 -5.93 15.55 5.65
N ARG A 287 -6.11 15.02 4.45
CA ARG A 287 -6.25 13.58 4.20
C ARG A 287 -4.98 13.05 3.53
N ARG A 288 -3.95 12.80 4.33
CA ARG A 288 -2.70 12.15 3.89
C ARG A 288 -2.78 10.61 3.85
N HIS A 289 -3.94 10.02 4.18
CA HIS A 289 -4.10 8.57 4.17
C HIS A 289 -5.37 8.13 3.43
N SER A 290 -5.23 7.25 2.45
CA SER A 290 -6.31 6.61 1.71
C SER A 290 -6.94 5.41 2.43
N GLY A 291 -7.29 5.51 3.70
CA GLY A 291 -7.91 4.40 4.45
C GLY A 291 -8.80 4.81 5.61
N VAL A 292 -9.52 3.84 6.18
CA VAL A 292 -10.16 4.02 7.49
C VAL A 292 -9.10 3.74 8.54
N GLY A 293 -8.67 4.78 9.27
CA GLY A 293 -7.75 4.63 10.38
C GLY A 293 -8.36 3.77 11.48
N ILE A 294 -7.67 2.71 11.86
CA ILE A 294 -8.01 1.87 13.00
C ILE A 294 -7.09 2.31 14.16
N PRO A 295 -7.54 2.36 15.42
CA PRO A 295 -6.77 2.85 16.56
C PRO A 295 -5.66 1.87 17.02
N PHE A 296 -4.93 1.33 16.05
CA PHE A 296 -3.67 0.62 16.26
C PHE A 296 -2.53 1.55 15.88
N ILE A 297 -1.54 1.58 16.75
CA ILE A 297 -0.35 2.39 16.56
C ILE A 297 0.79 1.43 16.40
N ASP A 298 1.52 1.62 15.31
CA ASP A 298 2.84 1.04 15.16
C ASP A 298 3.89 1.98 15.77
N TYR A 299 4.72 1.45 16.66
CA TYR A 299 5.71 2.22 17.40
C TYR A 299 7.08 1.98 16.80
N ALA A 300 7.55 2.89 15.95
CA ALA A 300 8.88 2.87 15.39
C ALA A 300 9.70 4.01 16.01
N LEU A 301 9.91 3.97 17.33
CA LEU A 301 10.48 5.09 18.08
C LEU A 301 12.01 5.18 17.99
N GLY A 302 12.69 4.04 17.82
CA GLY A 302 14.16 3.97 17.76
C GLY A 302 14.85 4.41 19.04
N ASP A 303 14.20 4.24 20.19
CA ASP A 303 14.71 4.60 21.52
C ASP A 303 15.23 3.39 22.32
N GLY A 304 15.22 2.20 21.73
CA GLY A 304 15.73 0.94 22.28
C GLY A 304 17.07 0.51 21.69
N GLU A 305 17.26 -0.80 21.57
CA GLU A 305 18.50 -1.39 21.04
C GLU A 305 18.63 -1.21 19.52
N GLU A 306 19.86 -1.11 19.01
CA GLU A 306 20.16 -1.12 17.57
C GLU A 306 20.91 -2.41 17.20
N VAL A 307 20.51 -3.01 16.07
CA VAL A 307 21.18 -4.16 15.44
C VAL A 307 21.80 -3.68 14.14
N GLY A 308 23.09 -3.93 13.95
CA GLY A 308 23.76 -3.56 12.71
C GLY A 308 25.27 -3.46 12.82
N PRO A 309 25.94 -3.07 11.72
CA PRO A 309 27.38 -2.89 11.69
C PRO A 309 27.82 -1.85 12.74
N SER A 310 28.85 -2.20 13.51
CA SER A 310 29.38 -1.36 14.60
C SER A 310 28.34 -0.98 15.67
N ARG A 311 27.38 -1.86 15.97
CA ARG A 311 26.41 -1.74 17.07
C ARG A 311 26.64 -2.81 18.14
N ALA A 312 25.92 -2.68 19.26
CA ALA A 312 26.00 -3.64 20.35
C ALA A 312 25.65 -5.07 19.91
N ARG A 313 24.70 -5.21 18.97
CA ARG A 313 24.41 -6.45 18.26
C ARG A 313 24.83 -6.32 16.80
N GLY A 314 25.87 -7.07 16.42
CA GLY A 314 26.32 -7.15 15.03
C GLY A 314 25.52 -8.19 14.23
N TRP A 315 25.61 -8.09 12.91
CA TRP A 315 24.97 -9.06 12.02
C TRP A 315 25.76 -10.36 11.89
N HIS A 316 25.01 -11.44 11.72
CA HIS A 316 25.48 -12.72 11.21
C HIS A 316 24.84 -12.97 9.84
N PRO A 317 25.56 -12.74 8.73
CA PRO A 317 24.98 -12.84 7.39
C PRO A 317 24.88 -14.29 6.93
N VAL A 318 23.75 -14.65 6.30
CA VAL A 318 23.57 -15.92 5.59
C VAL A 318 23.10 -15.61 4.17
N VAL A 319 23.86 -16.03 3.15
CA VAL A 319 23.46 -15.82 1.75
C VAL A 319 22.44 -16.89 1.36
N ILE A 320 21.33 -16.46 0.77
CA ILE A 320 20.26 -17.33 0.25
C ILE A 320 19.94 -17.00 -1.21
N SER A 321 19.35 -17.98 -1.86
CA SER A 321 18.98 -17.93 -3.28
C SER A 321 17.78 -18.85 -3.56
N ASP A 322 17.39 -18.93 -4.83
CA ASP A 322 16.33 -19.85 -5.26
C ASP A 322 16.73 -21.34 -5.10
N GLU A 323 18.03 -21.62 -5.00
CA GLU A 323 18.61 -22.95 -4.78
C GLU A 323 18.70 -23.33 -3.30
N THR A 324 18.45 -22.40 -2.38
CA THR A 324 18.49 -22.70 -0.94
C THR A 324 17.36 -23.67 -0.57
N PRO A 325 17.64 -24.90 -0.08
CA PRO A 325 16.64 -25.97 -0.03
C PRO A 325 15.37 -25.64 0.76
N TRP A 326 15.50 -25.06 1.96
CA TRP A 326 14.34 -24.73 2.79
C TRP A 326 13.55 -23.51 2.26
N VAL A 327 14.21 -22.63 1.49
CA VAL A 327 13.57 -21.46 0.87
C VAL A 327 12.66 -21.88 -0.27
N SER A 328 13.12 -22.80 -1.12
CA SER A 328 12.37 -23.28 -2.27
C SER A 328 11.46 -24.47 -1.94
N GLY A 329 11.91 -25.38 -1.08
CA GLY A 329 11.25 -26.65 -0.79
C GLY A 329 10.15 -26.60 0.28
N PHE A 330 10.03 -25.52 1.06
CA PHE A 330 8.97 -25.38 2.07
C PHE A 330 8.01 -24.22 1.76
N HIS A 331 6.75 -24.56 1.50
CA HIS A 331 5.67 -23.63 1.15
C HIS A 331 4.65 -23.45 2.31
N GLY A 332 4.92 -24.07 3.46
CA GLY A 332 4.03 -24.08 4.61
C GLY A 332 4.13 -22.81 5.46
N LEU A 333 3.31 -22.76 6.51
CA LEU A 333 3.33 -21.66 7.46
C LEU A 333 4.51 -21.80 8.44
N TRP A 334 5.16 -20.69 8.74
CA TRP A 334 6.23 -20.57 9.73
C TRP A 334 5.69 -20.34 11.15
N GLY A 335 4.55 -20.92 11.46
CA GLY A 335 3.89 -20.72 12.74
C GLY A 335 2.52 -21.39 12.72
N ARG A 336 1.82 -21.30 13.85
CA ARG A 336 0.45 -21.81 14.01
C ARG A 336 -0.51 -21.34 12.91
N ASP A 337 -1.24 -22.29 12.30
CA ASP A 337 -2.42 -21.98 11.50
C ASP A 337 -3.65 -21.77 12.40
N THR A 338 -3.97 -20.51 12.69
CA THR A 338 -5.17 -20.16 13.46
C THR A 338 -6.46 -20.31 12.67
N ARG A 339 -6.40 -20.55 11.35
CA ARG A 339 -7.57 -20.49 10.44
C ARG A 339 -8.25 -19.11 10.43
N ASP A 340 -7.52 -18.04 10.78
CA ASP A 340 -8.00 -16.66 10.63
C ASP A 340 -8.11 -16.29 9.14
N TRP A 341 -9.34 -16.16 8.63
CA TRP A 341 -9.60 -15.81 7.23
C TRP A 341 -9.14 -14.39 6.84
N VAL A 342 -8.87 -13.51 7.82
CA VAL A 342 -8.33 -12.16 7.55
C VAL A 342 -6.82 -12.21 7.47
N GLY A 343 -6.19 -13.28 7.98
CA GLY A 343 -4.76 -13.54 7.93
C GLY A 343 -3.93 -12.83 9.00
N GLY A 344 -4.53 -11.99 9.84
CA GLY A 344 -3.80 -11.22 10.85
C GLY A 344 -3.19 -12.12 11.93
N GLU A 345 -3.94 -13.05 12.49
CA GLU A 345 -3.44 -13.97 13.53
C GLU A 345 -2.85 -15.25 12.94
N ARG A 346 -2.67 -15.30 11.62
CA ARG A 346 -2.17 -16.48 10.89
C ARG A 346 -0.69 -16.27 10.57
N ALA A 347 0.15 -17.24 10.92
CA ALA A 347 1.59 -17.14 10.67
C ALA A 347 1.94 -16.90 9.19
N PRO A 348 3.09 -16.27 8.88
CA PRO A 348 3.56 -16.07 7.52
C PRO A 348 4.04 -17.39 6.88
N ALA A 349 4.28 -17.41 5.57
CA ALA A 349 4.78 -18.58 4.84
C ALA A 349 6.24 -18.45 4.38
N GLY A 350 7.07 -17.77 5.19
CA GLY A 350 8.49 -17.62 4.94
C GLY A 350 8.87 -16.38 4.12
N PRO A 351 10.14 -16.29 3.70
CA PRO A 351 10.64 -15.15 2.92
C PRO A 351 10.18 -15.18 1.45
N ARG A 352 9.95 -16.38 0.89
CA ARG A 352 9.62 -16.57 -0.53
C ARG A 352 8.13 -16.66 -0.84
N TYR A 353 7.33 -17.30 0.02
CA TYR A 353 5.94 -17.64 -0.28
C TYR A 353 4.93 -16.84 0.56
N ASP A 354 3.76 -16.58 -0.04
CA ASP A 354 2.56 -16.09 0.63
C ASP A 354 1.80 -17.26 1.27
N ARG A 355 0.85 -16.93 2.16
CA ARG A 355 0.07 -17.93 2.92
C ARG A 355 -0.81 -18.85 2.06
N ASP A 356 -0.97 -18.52 0.77
CA ASP A 356 -1.67 -19.31 -0.24
C ASP A 356 -0.71 -20.13 -1.13
N GLY A 357 0.60 -20.10 -0.84
CA GLY A 357 1.65 -20.82 -1.56
C GLY A 357 2.18 -20.11 -2.81
N ARG A 358 1.63 -18.93 -3.17
CA ARG A 358 2.17 -18.14 -4.27
C ARG A 358 3.52 -17.53 -3.90
N VAL A 359 4.37 -17.26 -4.88
CA VAL A 359 5.62 -16.54 -4.64
C VAL A 359 5.29 -15.06 -4.36
N ARG A 360 5.86 -14.52 -3.28
CA ARG A 360 5.68 -13.11 -2.88
C ARG A 360 6.19 -12.19 -3.98
N THR A 361 5.51 -11.07 -4.20
CA THR A 361 5.96 -10.06 -5.19
C THR A 361 7.37 -9.58 -4.93
N LEU A 362 7.75 -9.35 -3.66
CA LEU A 362 9.12 -8.97 -3.28
C LEU A 362 10.17 -9.99 -3.77
N TRP A 363 9.85 -11.28 -3.80
CA TRP A 363 10.78 -12.32 -4.25
C TRP A 363 10.81 -12.43 -5.77
N ALA A 364 9.63 -12.43 -6.40
CA ALA A 364 9.45 -12.67 -7.83
C ALA A 364 9.77 -11.45 -8.72
N ASP A 365 9.45 -10.24 -8.25
CA ASP A 365 9.64 -8.97 -8.96
C ASP A 365 10.06 -7.88 -7.95
N PRO A 366 11.35 -7.90 -7.51
CA PRO A 366 11.85 -6.95 -6.53
C PRO A 366 11.70 -5.49 -6.98
N LEU A 367 11.82 -5.22 -8.28
CA LEU A 367 11.66 -3.87 -8.84
C LEU A 367 10.20 -3.44 -8.83
N GLY A 368 9.26 -4.30 -9.24
CA GLY A 368 7.85 -4.00 -9.27
C GLY A 368 7.26 -3.82 -7.88
N TRP A 369 7.71 -4.60 -6.89
CA TRP A 369 7.33 -4.45 -5.49
C TRP A 369 7.60 -3.03 -4.95
N ALA A 370 8.77 -2.46 -5.28
CA ALA A 370 9.13 -1.09 -4.90
C ALA A 370 8.71 -0.03 -5.94
N GLY A 371 8.03 -0.41 -7.02
CA GLY A 371 7.62 0.50 -8.10
C GLY A 371 8.76 1.05 -8.96
N LEU A 372 9.92 0.38 -9.02
CA LEU A 372 11.10 0.79 -9.78
C LEU A 372 11.11 0.32 -11.24
N GLN A 373 10.23 -0.59 -11.67
CA GLN A 373 10.13 -1.04 -13.08
C GLN A 373 9.99 0.10 -14.12
N LYS A 374 9.50 1.26 -13.68
CA LYS A 374 9.29 2.46 -14.50
C LYS A 374 10.39 3.51 -14.35
N VAL A 375 11.37 3.26 -13.48
CA VAL A 375 12.40 4.22 -13.09
C VAL A 375 13.74 3.73 -13.65
N PRO A 376 14.33 4.43 -14.63
CA PRO A 376 15.64 4.05 -15.11
C PRO A 376 16.71 4.16 -14.02
N PRO A 377 17.76 3.33 -14.06
CA PRO A 377 18.83 3.34 -13.06
C PRO A 377 19.66 4.62 -13.12
N GLU A 378 19.95 5.14 -14.32
CA GLU A 378 20.73 6.36 -14.51
C GLU A 378 19.93 7.45 -15.24
N PRO A 379 20.13 8.74 -14.92
CA PRO A 379 19.46 9.85 -15.61
C PRO A 379 19.73 9.90 -17.13
N GLU A 380 20.86 9.36 -17.59
CA GLU A 380 21.18 9.27 -19.01
C GLU A 380 20.24 8.31 -19.76
N ASP A 381 19.69 7.33 -19.07
CA ASP A 381 18.73 6.39 -19.64
C ASP A 381 17.37 7.03 -19.88
N ASP A 382 16.95 7.99 -19.04
CA ASP A 382 15.75 8.82 -19.29
C ASP A 382 15.89 9.60 -20.60
N VAL A 383 17.07 10.18 -20.83
CA VAL A 383 17.39 10.92 -22.06
C VAL A 383 17.33 9.98 -23.28
N ARG A 384 17.87 8.77 -23.17
CA ARG A 384 17.78 7.77 -24.24
C ARG A 384 16.34 7.34 -24.51
N ALA A 385 15.56 7.05 -23.46
CA ALA A 385 14.15 6.68 -23.57
C ALA A 385 13.30 7.78 -24.23
N LEU A 386 13.56 9.05 -23.91
CA LEU A 386 12.90 10.18 -24.57
C LEU A 386 13.26 10.28 -26.06
N ARG A 387 14.53 10.05 -26.43
CA ARG A 387 14.93 10.02 -27.85
C ARG A 387 14.26 8.89 -28.61
N ASP A 388 14.18 7.70 -28.01
CA ASP A 388 13.49 6.55 -28.60
C ASP A 388 11.99 6.84 -28.77
N ARG A 389 11.36 7.50 -27.79
CA ARG A 389 9.96 7.94 -27.90
C ARG A 389 9.76 8.96 -29.02
N ILE A 390 10.67 9.93 -29.19
CA ILE A 390 10.63 10.89 -30.31
C ILE A 390 10.71 10.16 -31.65
N ALA A 391 11.59 9.17 -31.80
CA ALA A 391 11.70 8.40 -33.04
C ALA A 391 10.41 7.61 -33.36
N ILE A 392 9.73 7.09 -32.33
CA ILE A 392 8.41 6.45 -32.48
C ILE A 392 7.36 7.48 -32.93
N LEU A 393 7.32 8.65 -32.27
CA LEU A 393 6.38 9.71 -32.62
C LEU A 393 6.59 10.23 -34.06
N ASP A 394 7.85 10.36 -34.50
CA ASP A 394 8.18 10.74 -35.88
C ASP A 394 7.57 9.77 -36.89
N LYS A 395 7.65 8.46 -36.60
CA LYS A 395 7.02 7.43 -37.44
C LYS A 395 5.49 7.52 -37.40
N GLU A 396 4.90 7.64 -36.22
CA GLU A 396 3.43 7.73 -36.06
C GLU A 396 2.86 8.97 -36.77
N ILE A 397 3.58 10.09 -36.75
CA ILE A 397 3.22 11.32 -37.48
C ILE A 397 3.31 11.10 -38.99
N ALA A 398 4.38 10.48 -39.48
CA ALA A 398 4.54 10.19 -40.91
C ALA A 398 3.46 9.23 -41.45
N ASP A 399 3.13 8.19 -40.68
CA ASP A 399 2.05 7.24 -41.01
C ASP A 399 0.67 7.94 -41.02
N ALA A 400 0.43 8.84 -40.05
CA ALA A 400 -0.79 9.64 -40.01
C ALA A 400 -0.88 10.62 -41.19
N ASP A 401 0.22 11.28 -41.55
CA ASP A 401 0.28 12.20 -42.70
C ASP A 401 -0.02 11.46 -44.02
N ALA A 402 0.55 10.27 -44.24
CA ALA A 402 0.26 9.44 -45.40
C ALA A 402 -1.22 9.01 -45.45
N THR A 403 -1.79 8.62 -44.31
CA THR A 403 -3.20 8.21 -44.21
C THR A 403 -4.13 9.39 -44.44
N ILE A 404 -3.81 10.58 -43.92
CA ILE A 404 -4.58 11.82 -44.13
C ILE A 404 -4.65 12.17 -45.61
N GLU A 405 -3.55 12.08 -46.35
CA GLU A 405 -3.57 12.35 -47.80
C GLU A 405 -4.42 11.33 -48.56
N HIS A 406 -4.29 10.04 -48.24
CA HIS A 406 -5.11 8.99 -48.84
C HIS A 406 -6.62 9.19 -48.59
N ASP A 407 -7.01 9.39 -47.32
CA ASP A 407 -8.40 9.57 -46.91
C ASP A 407 -9.00 10.85 -47.47
N ARG A 408 -8.19 11.90 -47.63
CA ARG A 408 -8.63 13.15 -48.26
C ARG A 408 -8.99 12.95 -49.72
N GLU A 409 -8.22 12.17 -50.47
CA GLU A 409 -8.57 11.82 -51.85
C GLU A 409 -9.82 10.95 -51.92
N GLU A 410 -9.93 9.95 -51.04
CA GLU A 410 -11.09 9.06 -51.00
C GLU A 410 -12.37 9.82 -50.64
N LEU A 411 -12.31 10.73 -49.67
CA LEU A 411 -13.42 11.61 -49.32
C LEU A 411 -13.88 12.47 -50.51
N ARG A 412 -12.93 12.98 -51.31
CA ARG A 412 -13.23 13.72 -52.54
C ARG A 412 -13.93 12.82 -53.58
N ARG A 413 -13.47 11.58 -53.75
CA ARG A 413 -14.08 10.58 -54.65
C ARG A 413 -15.49 10.21 -54.21
N LEU A 414 -15.69 9.91 -52.92
CA LEU A 414 -17.00 9.60 -52.32
C LEU A 414 -17.97 10.78 -52.47
N ARG A 415 -17.51 12.01 -52.23
CA ARG A 415 -18.31 13.22 -52.43
C ARG A 415 -18.72 13.39 -53.88
N ALA A 416 -17.80 13.22 -54.83
CA ALA A 416 -18.10 13.31 -56.25
C ALA A 416 -19.16 12.26 -56.68
N ALA A 417 -19.04 11.03 -56.18
CA ALA A 417 -20.02 9.96 -56.42
C ALA A 417 -21.40 10.30 -55.84
N ALA A 418 -21.46 10.79 -54.59
CA ALA A 418 -22.71 11.20 -53.95
C ALA A 418 -23.43 12.31 -54.74
N VAL A 419 -22.68 13.33 -55.19
CA VAL A 419 -23.22 14.45 -55.99
C VAL A 419 -23.72 13.98 -57.35
N SER A 420 -22.96 13.12 -58.04
CA SER A 420 -23.34 12.57 -59.34
C SER A 420 -24.64 11.77 -59.26
N LEU A 421 -24.71 10.82 -58.32
CA LEU A 421 -25.89 9.97 -58.12
C LEU A 421 -27.14 10.79 -57.72
N GLY A 422 -26.95 11.89 -56.97
CA GLY A 422 -28.04 12.78 -56.58
C GLY A 422 -28.76 13.48 -57.74
N ARG A 423 -28.14 13.54 -58.93
CA ARG A 423 -28.75 14.12 -60.14
C ARG A 423 -29.72 13.18 -60.85
N HIS A 424 -29.76 11.90 -60.47
CA HIS A 424 -30.59 10.89 -61.12
C HIS A 424 -31.69 10.38 -60.18
N GLU A 425 -32.94 10.44 -60.63
CA GLU A 425 -34.11 10.09 -59.80
C GLU A 425 -34.11 8.62 -59.34
N ASN A 426 -33.73 7.71 -60.24
CA ASN A 426 -33.60 6.27 -59.96
C ASN A 426 -32.44 5.91 -59.01
N ALA A 427 -31.50 6.83 -58.76
CA ALA A 427 -30.32 6.60 -57.93
C ALA A 427 -30.36 7.33 -56.56
N ARG A 428 -31.47 7.98 -56.20
CA ARG A 428 -31.60 8.77 -54.96
C ARG A 428 -31.30 7.98 -53.68
N GLY A 429 -31.68 6.70 -53.62
CA GLY A 429 -31.36 5.84 -52.47
C GLY A 429 -29.86 5.67 -52.27
N LEU A 430 -29.13 5.39 -53.35
CA LEU A 430 -27.67 5.24 -53.34
C LEU A 430 -26.96 6.57 -53.06
N ALA A 431 -27.49 7.70 -53.56
CA ALA A 431 -26.98 9.02 -53.25
C ALA A 431 -27.04 9.35 -51.74
N ARG A 432 -28.12 8.96 -51.05
CA ARG A 432 -28.24 9.13 -49.59
C ARG A 432 -27.23 8.28 -48.83
N GLN A 433 -27.05 7.02 -49.25
CA GLN A 433 -26.04 6.14 -48.66
C GLN A 433 -24.62 6.72 -48.81
N ARG A 434 -24.23 7.14 -50.03
CA ARG A 434 -22.92 7.77 -50.27
C ARG A 434 -22.74 9.07 -49.49
N SER A 435 -23.80 9.87 -49.32
CA SER A 435 -23.74 11.10 -48.50
C SER A 435 -23.49 10.79 -47.02
N ALA A 436 -24.08 9.71 -46.48
CA ALA A 436 -23.81 9.28 -45.12
C ALA A 436 -22.35 8.77 -44.95
N GLU A 437 -21.83 8.05 -45.95
CA GLU A 437 -20.43 7.62 -45.98
C GLU A 437 -19.46 8.81 -46.02
N VAL A 438 -19.77 9.87 -46.78
CA VAL A 438 -19.00 11.12 -46.80
C VAL A 438 -18.94 11.75 -45.41
N VAL A 439 -20.07 11.88 -44.70
CA VAL A 439 -20.08 12.43 -43.34
C VAL A 439 -19.26 11.57 -42.37
N LYS A 440 -19.35 10.24 -42.49
CA LYS A 440 -18.55 9.31 -41.68
C LYS A 440 -17.05 9.47 -41.96
N ALA A 441 -16.66 9.48 -43.23
CA ALA A 441 -15.26 9.64 -43.65
C ALA A 441 -14.70 11.01 -43.26
N GLU A 442 -15.49 12.08 -43.37
CA GLU A 442 -15.09 13.43 -42.94
C GLU A 442 -14.86 13.51 -41.42
N ASN A 443 -15.73 12.88 -40.62
CA ASN A 443 -15.53 12.81 -39.17
C ASN A 443 -14.30 11.98 -38.79
N ALA A 444 -14.07 10.86 -39.48
CA ALA A 444 -12.88 10.02 -39.28
C ALA A 444 -11.60 10.80 -39.62
N LEU A 445 -11.58 11.49 -40.77
CA LEU A 445 -10.45 12.34 -41.18
C LEU A 445 -10.20 13.47 -40.18
N ARG A 446 -11.25 14.13 -39.68
CA ARG A 446 -11.13 15.16 -38.62
C ARG A 446 -10.52 14.60 -37.33
N ALA A 447 -10.93 13.39 -36.92
CA ALA A 447 -10.37 12.73 -35.75
C ALA A 447 -8.88 12.37 -35.97
N LEU A 448 -8.52 11.84 -37.14
CA LEU A 448 -7.15 11.51 -37.48
C LEU A 448 -6.23 12.74 -37.52
N VAL A 449 -6.69 13.84 -38.12
CA VAL A 449 -5.95 15.13 -38.11
C VAL A 449 -5.70 15.61 -36.69
N ARG A 450 -6.70 15.49 -35.79
CA ARG A 450 -6.52 15.85 -34.37
C ARG A 450 -5.48 14.97 -33.70
N THR A 451 -5.57 13.65 -33.85
CA THR A 451 -4.57 12.71 -33.29
C THR A 451 -3.17 13.05 -33.79
N ARG A 452 -3.01 13.30 -35.09
CA ARG A 452 -1.72 13.71 -35.68
C ARG A 452 -1.19 15.00 -35.04
N THR A 453 -2.04 16.00 -34.82
CA THR A 453 -1.63 17.24 -34.13
C THR A 453 -1.21 16.95 -32.69
N ASP A 454 -1.97 16.16 -31.94
CA ASP A 454 -1.64 15.79 -30.56
C ASP A 454 -0.26 15.07 -30.48
N LEU A 455 0.04 14.18 -31.45
CA LEU A 455 1.35 13.52 -31.57
C LEU A 455 2.49 14.51 -31.85
N ALA A 456 2.25 15.50 -32.72
CA ALA A 456 3.24 16.53 -33.04
C ALA A 456 3.53 17.45 -31.84
N GLU A 457 2.51 17.80 -31.06
CA GLU A 457 2.66 18.54 -29.81
C GLU A 457 3.42 17.73 -28.74
N GLU A 458 3.12 16.44 -28.58
CA GLU A 458 3.86 15.54 -27.68
C GLU A 458 5.35 15.48 -28.08
N ARG A 459 5.63 15.30 -29.37
CA ARG A 459 7.00 15.28 -29.90
C ARG A 459 7.74 16.59 -29.63
N ALA A 460 7.10 17.73 -29.89
CA ALA A 460 7.69 19.05 -29.65
C ALA A 460 8.00 19.29 -28.17
N ALA A 461 7.13 18.83 -27.26
CA ALA A 461 7.36 18.90 -25.82
C ALA A 461 8.57 18.06 -25.37
N HIS A 462 8.74 16.85 -25.92
CA HIS A 462 9.91 16.02 -25.64
C HIS A 462 11.20 16.63 -26.17
N ASP A 463 11.19 17.19 -27.39
CA ASP A 463 12.36 17.86 -27.97
C ASP A 463 12.77 19.10 -27.16
N ALA A 464 11.81 19.90 -26.71
CA ALA A 464 12.05 21.03 -25.82
C ALA A 464 12.65 20.60 -24.47
N THR A 465 12.20 19.45 -23.94
CA THR A 465 12.75 18.86 -22.70
C THR A 465 14.19 18.41 -22.89
N LEU A 466 14.53 17.80 -24.02
CA LEU A 466 15.91 17.40 -24.34
C LEU A 466 16.83 18.61 -24.57
N ALA A 467 16.32 19.68 -25.17
CA ALA A 467 17.07 20.93 -25.37
C ALA A 467 17.34 21.67 -24.05
N ARG A 468 16.45 21.53 -23.07
CA ARG A 468 16.58 22.12 -21.73
C ARG A 468 16.16 21.10 -20.66
N PRO A 469 17.07 20.17 -20.30
CA PRO A 469 16.77 19.13 -19.32
C PRO A 469 16.31 19.75 -18.00
N PRO A 470 15.25 19.22 -17.37
CA PRO A 470 14.79 19.69 -16.08
C PRO A 470 15.88 19.47 -15.02
N ALA A 471 15.89 20.31 -13.99
CA ALA A 471 16.71 20.04 -12.81
C ALA A 471 16.32 18.68 -12.20
N VAL A 472 17.29 18.00 -11.58
CA VAL A 472 17.05 16.74 -10.88
C VAL A 472 15.88 16.91 -9.92
N GLY A 473 14.86 16.07 -10.08
CA GLY A 473 13.65 16.10 -9.27
C GLY A 473 13.94 15.96 -7.79
N ARG A 474 13.01 16.41 -6.95
CA ARG A 474 13.17 16.29 -5.48
C ARG A 474 13.17 14.81 -5.08
N PRO A 475 13.96 14.38 -4.07
CA PRO A 475 14.04 12.97 -3.65
C PRO A 475 12.68 12.33 -3.33
N GLN A 476 11.72 13.15 -2.91
CA GLN A 476 10.38 12.74 -2.46
C GLN A 476 9.28 12.94 -3.52
N GLU A 477 9.60 13.29 -4.76
CA GLU A 477 8.62 13.63 -5.80
C GLU A 477 7.72 12.44 -6.20
N HIS A 478 8.23 11.21 -6.08
CA HIS A 478 7.45 10.00 -6.35
C HIS A 478 6.43 9.66 -5.25
N LEU A 479 6.57 10.23 -4.05
CA LEU A 479 5.70 9.94 -2.91
C LEU A 479 4.32 10.58 -3.12
N ARG A 480 3.28 9.77 -3.07
CA ARG A 480 1.89 10.20 -3.23
C ARG A 480 1.17 10.28 -1.89
N GLU A 481 1.29 9.22 -1.11
CA GLU A 481 0.69 9.10 0.22
C GLU A 481 1.69 8.45 1.19
N PRO A 482 2.83 9.13 1.48
CA PRO A 482 3.87 8.55 2.31
C PRO A 482 3.34 8.26 3.72
N ASN A 483 3.67 7.07 4.23
CA ASN A 483 3.38 6.74 5.62
C ASN A 483 4.21 7.66 6.53
N VAL A 484 3.54 8.53 7.28
CA VAL A 484 4.17 9.54 8.14
C VAL A 484 3.72 9.38 9.59
N PRO A 485 4.60 9.70 10.57
CA PRO A 485 4.23 9.65 11.97
C PRO A 485 3.01 10.51 12.31
N TYR A 486 2.06 9.91 13.01
CA TYR A 486 0.96 10.59 13.66
C TYR A 486 1.48 11.49 14.79
N THR A 487 1.14 12.78 14.70
CA THR A 487 1.42 13.77 15.76
C THR A 487 0.19 13.94 16.65
N PRO A 488 0.27 13.63 17.96
CA PRO A 488 -0.85 13.82 18.88
C PRO A 488 -1.25 15.30 19.00
N THR A 489 -2.56 15.59 18.96
CA THR A 489 -3.08 16.94 19.22
C THR A 489 -2.84 17.37 20.67
N ARG A 490 -2.01 18.40 20.88
CA ARG A 490 -1.75 19.02 22.19
C ARG A 490 -2.69 20.23 22.41
N GLY A 491 -3.40 20.27 23.54
CA GLY A 491 -4.24 21.41 23.94
C GLY A 491 -5.13 21.13 25.15
N SER A 492 -5.85 22.15 25.63
CA SER A 492 -6.74 22.04 26.81
C SER A 492 -7.88 21.03 26.65
N ARG A 493 -8.32 20.76 25.40
CA ARG A 493 -9.36 19.77 25.08
C ARG A 493 -8.84 18.34 24.94
N THR A 494 -7.53 18.08 25.05
CA THR A 494 -6.96 16.73 24.89
C THR A 494 -7.47 15.75 25.97
N ARG A 495 -7.67 16.22 27.21
CA ARG A 495 -8.25 15.39 28.28
C ARG A 495 -9.69 15.00 27.97
N PHE A 496 -10.52 15.96 27.56
CA PHE A 496 -11.89 15.67 27.13
C PHE A 496 -11.92 14.71 25.95
N LEU A 497 -11.11 14.95 24.91
CA LEU A 497 -11.05 14.09 23.73
C LEU A 497 -10.69 12.65 24.09
N ASN A 498 -9.74 12.44 25.01
CA ASN A 498 -9.37 11.09 25.48
C ASN A 498 -10.51 10.41 26.25
N VAL A 499 -11.18 11.14 27.16
CA VAL A 499 -12.32 10.62 27.92
C VAL A 499 -13.50 10.33 27.00
N TRP A 500 -13.84 11.27 26.12
CA TRP A 500 -14.88 11.11 25.11
C TRP A 500 -14.59 9.94 24.17
N ALA A 501 -13.36 9.80 23.66
CA ALA A 501 -13.00 8.69 22.79
C ALA A 501 -13.08 7.32 23.49
N ALA A 502 -12.82 7.26 24.80
CA ALA A 502 -12.98 6.05 25.59
C ALA A 502 -14.45 5.69 25.84
N LEU A 503 -15.31 6.69 26.08
CA LEU A 503 -16.72 6.48 26.44
C LEU A 503 -17.67 6.45 25.24
N SER A 504 -17.33 7.11 24.13
CA SER A 504 -18.28 7.33 23.03
C SER A 504 -18.74 6.03 22.38
N THR A 505 -17.84 5.05 22.23
CA THR A 505 -18.18 3.79 21.55
C THR A 505 -19.14 2.94 22.37
N PRO A 506 -18.89 2.64 23.67
CA PRO A 506 -19.85 1.91 24.47
C PRO A 506 -21.16 2.69 24.65
N LEU A 507 -21.11 4.01 24.84
CA LEU A 507 -22.32 4.83 24.93
C LEU A 507 -23.13 4.84 23.63
N PHE A 508 -22.46 4.87 22.46
CA PHE A 508 -23.14 4.80 21.16
C PHE A 508 -23.85 3.45 20.98
N ILE A 509 -23.17 2.34 21.30
CA ILE A 509 -23.76 1.00 21.24
C ILE A 509 -24.96 0.90 22.20
N LEU A 510 -24.82 1.36 23.45
CA LEU A 510 -25.91 1.37 24.43
C LEU A 510 -27.09 2.26 23.98
N ALA A 511 -26.82 3.40 23.35
CA ALA A 511 -27.86 4.27 22.80
C ALA A 511 -28.61 3.58 21.65
N VAL A 512 -27.90 2.91 20.73
CA VAL A 512 -28.52 2.11 19.66
C VAL A 512 -29.33 0.95 20.24
N VAL A 513 -28.82 0.22 21.24
CA VAL A 513 -29.59 -0.84 21.91
C VAL A 513 -30.84 -0.27 22.60
N GLY A 514 -30.72 0.86 23.29
CA GLY A 514 -31.86 1.54 23.92
C GLY A 514 -32.94 1.93 22.92
N VAL A 515 -32.55 2.31 21.69
CA VAL A 515 -33.47 2.57 20.58
C VAL A 515 -34.27 1.31 20.18
N PHE A 516 -33.72 0.11 20.33
CA PHE A 516 -34.48 -1.13 20.01
C PHE A 516 -35.26 -1.70 21.20
N VAL A 517 -34.85 -1.40 22.43
CA VAL A 517 -35.48 -1.95 23.65
C VAL A 517 -36.76 -1.18 24.04
N VAL A 518 -36.79 0.13 23.83
CA VAL A 518 -37.96 0.95 24.18
C VAL A 518 -38.93 0.99 22.99
N PRO A 519 -40.20 0.61 23.14
CA PRO A 519 -41.16 0.69 22.05
C PRO A 519 -41.46 2.16 21.70
N HIS A 520 -41.05 2.60 20.50
CA HIS A 520 -41.35 3.92 19.95
C HIS A 520 -41.34 3.86 18.41
N GLU A 521 -42.06 4.78 17.77
CA GLU A 521 -42.03 4.96 16.32
C GLU A 521 -41.97 6.45 15.97
N PRO A 522 -41.19 6.86 14.94
CA PRO A 522 -40.37 6.01 14.07
C PRO A 522 -38.95 5.76 14.60
N VAL A 523 -38.54 4.49 14.67
CA VAL A 523 -37.18 4.05 15.10
C VAL A 523 -36.05 4.73 14.31
N SER A 524 -36.28 4.97 13.02
CA SER A 524 -35.29 5.58 12.11
C SER A 524 -34.91 7.01 12.49
N ILE A 525 -35.85 7.81 13.00
CA ILE A 525 -35.59 9.19 13.42
C ILE A 525 -34.74 9.20 14.70
N LEU A 526 -35.05 8.31 15.66
CA LEU A 526 -34.28 8.24 16.90
C LEU A 526 -32.84 7.76 16.62
N LEU A 527 -32.67 6.77 15.74
CA LEU A 527 -31.35 6.31 15.31
C LEU A 527 -30.55 7.42 14.61
N ALA A 528 -31.18 8.18 13.72
CA ALA A 528 -30.56 9.34 13.07
C ALA A 528 -30.17 10.41 14.09
N GLY A 529 -31.01 10.66 15.10
CA GLY A 529 -30.73 11.58 16.21
C GLY A 529 -29.53 11.16 17.05
N VAL A 530 -29.42 9.87 17.38
CA VAL A 530 -28.25 9.30 18.08
C VAL A 530 -26.98 9.50 17.25
N VAL A 531 -26.99 9.12 15.96
CA VAL A 531 -25.85 9.32 15.07
C VAL A 531 -25.45 10.80 14.99
N PHE A 532 -26.43 11.70 14.81
CA PHE A 532 -26.20 13.13 14.73
C PHE A 532 -25.58 13.70 16.01
N LEU A 533 -26.11 13.33 17.19
CA LEU A 533 -25.59 13.75 18.49
C LEU A 533 -24.11 13.37 18.64
N PHE A 534 -23.80 12.10 18.37
CA PHE A 534 -22.43 11.60 18.51
C PHE A 534 -21.47 12.22 17.50
N LEU A 535 -21.89 12.44 16.25
CA LEU A 535 -21.09 13.15 15.24
C LEU A 535 -20.83 14.61 15.65
N THR A 536 -21.84 15.28 16.22
CA THR A 536 -21.73 16.65 16.71
C THR A 536 -20.75 16.74 17.88
N MET A 537 -20.88 15.86 18.87
CA MET A 537 -19.95 15.79 19.99
C MET A 537 -18.51 15.48 19.53
N GLU A 538 -18.33 14.55 18.58
CA GLU A 538 -17.02 14.21 18.01
C GLU A 538 -16.40 15.41 17.28
N ALA A 539 -17.18 16.09 16.44
CA ALA A 539 -16.69 17.24 15.68
C ALA A 539 -16.41 18.44 16.60
N TRP A 540 -17.16 18.62 17.70
CA TRP A 540 -16.86 19.63 18.72
C TRP A 540 -15.53 19.34 19.44
N ALA A 541 -15.34 18.08 19.85
CA ALA A 541 -14.11 17.61 20.50
C ALA A 541 -12.88 17.82 19.62
N ARG A 542 -13.02 17.60 18.31
CA ARG A 542 -11.95 17.71 17.31
C ARG A 542 -11.78 19.10 16.67
N ARG A 543 -12.56 20.11 17.06
CA ARG A 543 -12.60 21.44 16.42
C ARG A 543 -12.95 21.39 14.91
N ARG A 544 -13.79 20.43 14.52
CA ARG A 544 -14.26 20.22 13.14
C ARG A 544 -15.74 20.56 12.96
N MET A 545 -16.28 21.47 13.79
CA MET A 545 -17.70 21.87 13.73
C MET A 545 -18.09 22.48 12.38
N LEU A 546 -17.22 23.33 11.82
CA LEU A 546 -17.43 23.89 10.49
C LEU A 546 -17.51 22.78 9.43
N ALA A 547 -16.59 21.81 9.46
CA ALA A 547 -16.60 20.68 8.54
C ALA A 547 -17.88 19.82 8.66
N LEU A 548 -18.39 19.62 9.88
CA LEU A 548 -19.67 18.94 10.09
C LEU A 548 -20.83 19.75 9.52
N ALA A 549 -20.91 21.05 9.83
CA ALA A 549 -21.96 21.93 9.35
C ALA A 549 -21.99 22.00 7.81
N THR A 550 -20.83 22.16 7.18
CA THR A 550 -20.69 22.12 5.72
C THR A 550 -21.09 20.77 5.14
N GLY A 551 -20.71 19.66 5.78
CA GLY A 551 -21.12 18.30 5.40
C GLY A 551 -22.64 18.11 5.42
N LEU A 552 -23.30 18.58 6.49
CA LEU A 552 -24.76 18.51 6.65
C LEU A 552 -25.50 19.38 5.64
N LEU A 553 -25.02 20.61 5.38
CA LEU A 553 -25.61 21.51 4.37
C LEU A 553 -25.55 20.89 2.97
N MET A 554 -24.44 20.24 2.64
CA MET A 554 -24.27 19.58 1.35
C MET A 554 -25.11 18.31 1.24
N LEU A 555 -25.24 17.53 2.32
CA LEU A 555 -26.18 16.40 2.36
C LEU A 555 -27.62 16.87 2.17
N ALA A 556 -28.02 17.94 2.85
CA ALA A 556 -29.34 18.55 2.69
C ALA A 556 -29.56 19.05 1.25
N GLY A 557 -28.56 19.69 0.64
CA GLY A 557 -28.59 20.10 -0.76
C GLY A 557 -28.74 18.93 -1.72
N ALA A 558 -27.98 17.84 -1.52
CA ALA A 558 -28.09 16.63 -2.34
C ALA A 558 -29.46 15.97 -2.21
N VAL A 559 -30.00 15.87 -0.99
CA VAL A 559 -31.36 15.37 -0.75
C VAL A 559 -32.39 16.27 -1.41
N ALA A 560 -32.26 17.59 -1.31
CA ALA A 560 -33.16 18.55 -1.95
C ALA A 560 -33.13 18.42 -3.48
N VAL A 561 -31.96 18.20 -4.08
CA VAL A 561 -31.80 17.94 -5.52
C VAL A 561 -32.50 16.64 -5.92
N VAL A 562 -32.28 15.54 -5.18
CA VAL A 562 -32.92 14.24 -5.45
C VAL A 562 -34.44 14.34 -5.30
N VAL A 563 -34.92 14.91 -4.20
CA VAL A 563 -36.36 15.12 -3.96
C VAL A 563 -36.96 16.02 -5.03
N GLY A 564 -36.27 17.10 -5.41
CA GLY A 564 -36.70 18.00 -6.48
C GLY A 564 -36.77 17.30 -7.85
N LEU A 565 -35.78 16.49 -8.19
CA LEU A 565 -35.76 15.64 -9.40
C LEU A 565 -36.91 14.63 -9.37
N SER A 566 -37.10 13.91 -8.26
CA SER A 566 -38.19 12.94 -8.09
C SER A 566 -39.56 13.61 -8.19
N PHE A 567 -39.75 14.75 -7.56
CA PHE A 567 -40.99 15.53 -7.64
C PHE A 567 -41.24 16.02 -9.08
N ALA A 568 -40.20 16.50 -9.77
CA ALA A 568 -40.31 16.93 -11.16
C ALA A 568 -40.66 15.78 -12.12
N VAL A 569 -40.17 14.56 -11.86
CA VAL A 569 -40.54 13.35 -12.60
C VAL A 569 -41.99 12.93 -12.33
N VAL A 570 -42.42 12.95 -11.06
CA VAL A 570 -43.76 12.49 -10.65
C VAL A 570 -44.87 13.47 -11.08
N TYR A 571 -44.64 14.78 -11.00
CA TYR A 571 -45.68 15.80 -11.26
C TYR A 571 -45.59 16.41 -12.67
N GLY A 572 -45.01 15.71 -13.65
CA GLY A 572 -45.02 16.14 -15.05
C GLY A 572 -44.25 17.44 -15.32
N GLY A 573 -43.25 17.75 -14.48
CA GLY A 573 -42.44 18.96 -14.53
C GLY A 573 -41.41 18.96 -15.66
N ARG A 574 -41.84 18.76 -16.92
CA ARG A 574 -40.97 18.91 -18.10
C ARG A 574 -40.22 20.25 -18.10
N TYR A 575 -40.84 21.30 -17.57
CA TYR A 575 -40.24 22.65 -17.46
C TYR A 575 -39.37 22.86 -16.21
N VAL A 576 -39.56 22.06 -15.15
CA VAL A 576 -38.78 22.14 -13.90
C VAL A 576 -37.41 21.48 -14.07
N LEU A 577 -37.32 20.42 -14.88
CA LEU A 577 -36.05 19.80 -15.28
C LEU A 577 -35.29 20.63 -16.33
N LEU A 578 -36.02 21.37 -17.18
CA LEU A 578 -35.47 22.18 -18.27
C LEU A 578 -34.66 23.37 -17.76
N GLY A 579 -35.13 24.07 -16.71
CA GLY A 579 -34.45 25.23 -16.15
C GLY A 579 -33.01 24.95 -15.69
N PRO A 580 -32.79 23.98 -14.79
CA PRO A 580 -31.45 23.58 -14.36
C PRO A 580 -30.60 23.03 -15.51
N MET A 581 -31.18 22.24 -16.43
CA MET A 581 -30.43 21.74 -17.60
C MET A 581 -29.98 22.88 -18.53
N VAL A 582 -30.81 23.90 -18.75
CA VAL A 582 -30.46 25.09 -19.53
C VAL A 582 -29.42 25.93 -18.81
N VAL A 583 -29.50 26.09 -17.49
CA VAL A 583 -28.49 26.81 -16.70
C VAL A 583 -27.16 26.07 -16.72
N VAL A 584 -27.16 24.74 -16.52
CA VAL A 584 -25.95 23.92 -16.62
C VAL A 584 -25.38 23.96 -18.03
N ALA A 585 -26.22 23.88 -19.07
CA ALA A 585 -25.79 24.01 -20.46
C ALA A 585 -25.21 25.41 -20.76
N ALA A 586 -25.81 26.48 -20.24
CA ALA A 586 -25.32 27.84 -20.39
C ALA A 586 -24.00 28.07 -19.63
N VAL A 587 -23.86 27.53 -18.42
CA VAL A 587 -22.61 27.58 -17.65
C VAL A 587 -21.52 26.80 -18.36
N LEU A 588 -21.81 25.58 -18.83
CA LEU A 588 -20.88 24.79 -19.64
C LEU A 588 -20.49 25.53 -20.93
N LEU A 589 -21.45 26.19 -21.59
CA LEU A 589 -21.18 26.99 -22.78
C LEU A 589 -20.26 28.18 -22.47
N VAL A 590 -20.48 28.89 -21.36
CA VAL A 590 -19.62 30.01 -20.94
C VAL A 590 -18.22 29.53 -20.54
N VAL A 591 -18.11 28.38 -19.88
CA VAL A 591 -16.82 27.75 -19.53
C VAL A 591 -16.08 27.35 -20.80
N ASN A 592 -16.74 26.65 -21.72
CA ASN A 592 -16.16 26.24 -23.00
C ASN A 592 -15.76 27.44 -23.87
N LEU A 593 -16.58 28.50 -23.92
CA LEU A 593 -16.24 29.73 -24.63
C LEU A 593 -15.05 30.44 -23.98
N ARG A 594 -14.98 30.49 -22.64
CA ARG A 594 -13.82 31.04 -21.94
C ARG A 594 -12.53 30.27 -22.20
N GLU A 595 -12.61 28.95 -22.34
CA GLU A 595 -11.50 28.11 -22.79
C GLU A 595 -11.10 28.45 -24.23
N LEU A 596 -12.08 28.56 -25.13
CA LEU A 596 -11.88 28.91 -26.54
C LEU A 596 -11.24 30.29 -26.73
N PHE A 597 -11.57 31.28 -25.88
CA PHE A 597 -11.02 32.65 -25.94
C PHE A 597 -9.78 32.87 -25.05
N ARG A 598 -9.33 31.84 -24.34
CA ARG A 598 -8.03 31.81 -23.65
C ARG A 598 -7.01 30.91 -24.37
N SER A 599 -7.40 30.29 -25.48
CA SER A 599 -6.51 29.59 -26.41
C SER A 599 -5.85 30.59 -27.35
#